data_AF-A0A497BPL2-F1
#
_entry.id   AF-A0A497BPL2-F1
#
_cell.length_a   1.000
_cell.length_b   1.000
_cell.length_c   1.000
_cell.angle_alpha   90.00
_cell.angle_beta   90.00
_cell.angle_gamma   90.00
#
_symmetry.space_group_name_H-M   'P 1'
#
loop_
_entity.id
_entity.type
_entity.pdbx_description
1 polymer ?
#
loop_
_entity_poly.entity_id
_entity_poly.type
_entity_poly.pdbx_seq_one_letter_code
_entity_poly.pdbx_strand_id
1 'polypeptide(L)'
;MKNAVILCLVLVIAAVAAGTGYGHWTKDLAIDGTVATGNVDVCFIAAGSNDAGSSVDPGKVKHVGQTEVEGVGSDRLTVTIANGYACYRSEITFTMLNIGTIPVNAYVTVANPHTELDVAVCCPEMDMDAGERQSATCSVHIKDCAEPAREYGFTVAVHCGLCTLLERPRELVIVNQYWRWEPINAAISGSGQALKDKLEKDGYDVTLVTVGKEGDISNIRKLTNHMSDKGKFCTIHTLGHGFKGGFHTPNEDPEGERQVGPDPLGCPSSESGQPAIMGIQDYAGILQGLLGSEDECPQRKLTIHHCKSAERTEGEEDDIAQQLADLLGIDVDGYTGAVLFEQTGGVYDPPRPKTVEGSKLVTRSPSE
;
A
#
# COMPACT_ATOMS: atom_id res chain seq x y z
N MET A 1 12.70 24.20 74.56
CA MET A 1 12.72 23.19 73.47
C MET A 1 11.56 23.33 72.47
N LYS A 2 10.32 23.63 72.89
CA LYS A 2 9.17 23.78 71.97
C LYS A 2 9.41 24.77 70.82
N ASN A 3 10.05 25.90 71.08
CA ASN A 3 10.30 26.94 70.06
C ASN A 3 11.32 26.50 68.99
N ALA A 4 12.31 25.67 69.35
CA ALA A 4 13.29 25.15 68.39
C ALA A 4 12.66 24.11 67.45
N VAL A 5 11.75 23.29 67.97
CA VAL A 5 10.98 22.32 67.17
C VAL A 5 10.07 23.04 66.16
N ILE A 6 9.42 24.13 66.58
CA ILE A 6 8.58 24.95 65.68
C ILE A 6 9.45 25.59 64.59
N LEU A 7 10.63 26.13 64.92
CA LEU A 7 11.53 26.74 63.95
C LEU A 7 12.00 25.71 62.89
N CYS A 8 12.44 24.52 63.32
CA CYS A 8 12.85 23.47 62.38
C CYS A 8 11.70 23.03 61.48
N LEU A 9 10.48 22.91 62.01
CA LEU A 9 9.31 22.53 61.23
C LEU A 9 8.97 23.57 60.15
N VAL A 10 9.00 24.86 60.50
CA VAL A 10 8.78 25.95 59.53
C VAL A 10 9.82 25.92 58.41
N LEU A 11 11.07 25.62 58.75
CA LEU A 11 12.17 25.59 57.78
C LEU A 11 12.06 24.42 56.80
N VAL A 12 11.62 23.24 57.28
CA VAL A 12 11.34 22.08 56.41
C VAL A 12 10.17 22.37 55.46
N ILE A 13 9.10 23.00 55.96
CA ILE A 13 7.95 23.37 55.11
C ILE A 13 8.37 24.39 54.05
N ALA A 14 9.18 25.39 54.41
CA ALA A 14 9.69 26.36 53.45
C ALA A 14 10.59 25.73 52.38
N ALA A 15 11.44 24.77 52.76
CA ALA A 15 12.30 24.04 51.82
C ALA A 15 11.50 23.16 50.85
N VAL A 16 10.45 22.47 51.34
CA VAL A 16 9.54 21.69 50.50
C VAL A 16 8.79 22.60 49.53
N ALA A 17 8.26 23.74 49.98
CA ALA A 17 7.55 24.69 49.13
C ALA A 17 8.46 25.33 48.05
N ALA A 18 9.72 25.62 48.39
CA ALA A 18 10.69 26.09 47.41
C ALA A 18 11.06 25.00 46.39
N GLY A 19 11.22 23.74 46.84
CA GLY A 19 11.50 22.60 45.98
C GLY A 19 10.37 22.27 45.02
N THR A 20 9.12 22.31 45.48
CA THR A 20 7.94 22.09 44.60
C THR A 20 7.74 23.25 43.63
N GLY A 21 8.00 24.49 44.04
CA GLY A 21 7.97 25.65 43.14
C GLY A 21 9.01 25.56 42.02
N TYR A 22 10.23 25.08 42.33
CA TYR A 22 11.29 24.88 41.34
C TYR A 22 11.02 23.66 40.44
N GLY A 23 10.51 22.57 41.01
CA GLY A 23 10.13 21.36 40.26
C GLY A 23 8.91 21.58 39.34
N HIS A 24 8.02 22.50 39.69
CA HIS A 24 6.88 22.88 38.85
C HIS A 24 7.25 23.97 37.81
N TRP A 25 8.51 24.42 37.79
CA TRP A 25 9.04 25.32 36.78
C TRP A 25 9.82 24.61 35.67
N THR A 26 9.68 23.30 35.51
CA THR A 26 9.85 22.68 34.20
C THR A 26 8.62 23.04 33.36
N LYS A 27 8.67 24.20 32.70
CA LYS A 27 7.73 24.50 31.63
C LYS A 27 8.24 23.83 30.37
N ASP A 28 7.42 22.97 29.78
CA ASP A 28 7.66 22.50 28.42
C ASP A 28 7.65 23.72 27.50
N LEU A 29 8.80 24.01 26.91
CA LEU A 29 8.92 25.02 25.87
C LEU A 29 8.50 24.35 24.56
N ALA A 30 7.20 24.40 24.27
CA ALA A 30 6.70 24.05 22.95
C ALA A 30 7.13 25.14 21.97
N ILE A 31 8.01 24.78 21.03
CA ILE A 31 8.38 25.63 19.90
C ILE A 31 7.58 25.14 18.70
N ASP A 32 6.48 25.82 18.41
CA ASP A 32 5.73 25.61 17.19
C ASP A 32 6.33 26.48 16.09
N GLY A 33 6.88 25.83 15.07
CA GLY A 33 7.45 26.48 13.90
C GLY A 33 7.27 25.62 12.67
N THR A 34 6.89 26.23 11.55
CA THR A 34 6.88 25.57 10.25
C THR A 34 8.25 25.78 9.62
N VAL A 35 9.01 24.69 9.45
CA VAL A 35 10.28 24.73 8.71
C VAL A 35 9.97 24.40 7.26
N ALA A 36 10.25 25.34 6.35
CA ALA A 36 10.22 25.07 4.92
C ALA A 36 11.46 24.25 4.55
N THR A 37 11.28 22.97 4.27
CA THR A 37 12.38 22.03 4.00
C THR A 37 12.91 22.08 2.56
N GLY A 38 12.38 22.99 1.72
CA GLY A 38 12.66 23.04 0.29
C GLY A 38 11.81 22.05 -0.52
N ASN A 39 11.97 22.07 -1.83
CA ASN A 39 11.23 21.23 -2.78
C ASN A 39 12.18 20.23 -3.45
N VAL A 40 11.68 19.02 -3.67
CA VAL A 40 12.36 17.93 -4.39
C VAL A 40 11.74 17.86 -5.77
N ASP A 41 12.53 18.01 -6.84
CA ASP A 41 12.04 17.97 -8.21
C ASP A 41 13.19 17.66 -9.17
N VAL A 42 13.08 16.57 -9.93
CA VAL A 42 14.07 16.13 -10.93
C VAL A 42 13.35 15.84 -12.23
N CYS A 43 13.89 16.35 -13.33
CA CYS A 43 13.35 16.09 -14.66
C CYS A 43 14.46 15.77 -15.66
N PHE A 44 14.08 15.11 -16.75
CA PHE A 44 14.94 14.91 -17.90
C PHE A 44 15.08 16.21 -18.68
N ILE A 45 16.31 16.69 -18.89
CA ILE A 45 16.57 17.91 -19.68
C ILE A 45 17.16 17.63 -21.06
N ALA A 46 17.59 16.40 -21.30
CA ALA A 46 18.01 15.91 -22.61
C ALA A 46 17.85 14.39 -22.67
N ALA A 47 17.49 13.88 -23.83
CA ALA A 47 17.47 12.45 -24.11
C ALA A 47 17.67 12.21 -25.61
N GLY A 48 18.30 11.10 -25.98
CA GLY A 48 18.48 10.70 -27.36
C GLY A 48 18.97 9.27 -27.48
N SER A 49 18.77 8.67 -28.65
CA SER A 49 19.29 7.36 -29.00
C SER A 49 20.49 7.48 -29.96
N ASN A 50 21.41 6.52 -29.87
CA ASN A 50 22.46 6.34 -30.87
C ASN A 50 21.94 5.79 -32.23
N ASP A 51 20.64 5.54 -32.35
CA ASP A 51 19.99 5.04 -33.57
C ASP A 51 18.66 5.75 -33.85
N ALA A 52 18.70 7.07 -33.96
CA ALA A 52 17.52 7.92 -34.21
C ALA A 52 17.01 7.89 -35.67
N GLY A 53 17.27 6.81 -36.43
CA GLY A 53 16.69 6.63 -37.77
C GLY A 53 17.45 7.30 -38.92
N SER A 54 18.66 7.83 -38.66
CA SER A 54 19.47 8.54 -39.66
C SER A 54 20.86 7.94 -39.87
N SER A 55 21.20 6.89 -39.14
CA SER A 55 22.50 6.23 -39.11
C SER A 55 22.36 4.73 -39.41
N VAL A 56 23.44 4.05 -39.77
CA VAL A 56 23.41 2.58 -39.82
C VAL A 56 23.19 2.05 -38.40
N ASP A 57 22.31 1.04 -38.23
CA ASP A 57 22.00 0.46 -36.92
C ASP A 57 23.31 0.11 -36.16
N PRO A 58 23.41 0.41 -34.85
CA PRO A 58 24.62 0.20 -34.07
C PRO A 58 25.21 -1.21 -34.20
N GLY A 59 26.44 -1.30 -34.69
CA GLY A 59 27.15 -2.56 -34.88
C GLY A 59 26.69 -3.40 -36.08
N LYS A 60 25.93 -2.81 -37.02
CA LYS A 60 25.42 -3.47 -38.23
C LYS A 60 25.89 -2.76 -39.50
N VAL A 61 25.46 -3.30 -40.65
CA VAL A 61 25.76 -2.78 -42.00
C VAL A 61 24.51 -2.20 -42.67
N LYS A 62 23.32 -2.46 -42.12
CA LYS A 62 22.04 -2.01 -42.66
C LYS A 62 21.37 -1.08 -41.65
N HIS A 63 20.65 -0.10 -42.19
CA HIS A 63 19.73 0.74 -41.43
C HIS A 63 18.32 0.19 -41.63
N VAL A 64 17.81 -0.53 -40.64
CA VAL A 64 16.45 -1.08 -40.69
C VAL A 64 15.68 -0.83 -39.41
N GLY A 65 16.33 -0.69 -38.25
CA GLY A 65 15.67 -0.30 -37.00
C GLY A 65 15.75 1.22 -36.76
N GLN A 66 14.95 1.71 -35.83
CA GLN A 66 15.06 3.08 -35.31
C GLN A 66 14.57 3.11 -33.87
N THR A 67 15.26 3.85 -33.00
CA THR A 67 14.81 4.13 -31.63
C THR A 67 14.55 5.62 -31.45
N GLU A 68 13.33 5.97 -31.05
CA GLU A 68 12.89 7.33 -30.74
C GLU A 68 12.67 7.49 -29.23
N VAL A 69 12.96 8.68 -28.72
CA VAL A 69 12.83 9.00 -27.29
C VAL A 69 12.12 10.34 -27.14
N GLU A 70 11.01 10.33 -26.40
CA GLU A 70 10.19 11.50 -26.10
C GLU A 70 10.08 11.71 -24.58
N GLY A 71 9.59 12.87 -24.15
CA GLY A 71 9.33 13.17 -22.72
C GLY A 71 10.36 14.08 -22.01
N VAL A 72 11.29 14.68 -22.76
CA VAL A 72 12.19 15.72 -22.22
C VAL A 72 11.37 16.87 -21.62
N GLY A 73 11.74 17.30 -20.42
CA GLY A 73 11.04 18.27 -19.59
C GLY A 73 10.10 17.64 -18.55
N SER A 74 10.01 16.31 -18.49
CA SER A 74 9.23 15.57 -17.50
C SER A 74 10.09 14.61 -16.68
N ASP A 75 9.46 13.90 -15.75
CA ASP A 75 10.02 12.82 -14.93
C ASP A 75 10.00 11.45 -15.65
N ARG A 76 9.52 11.41 -16.91
CA ARG A 76 9.36 10.18 -17.70
C ARG A 76 9.85 10.35 -19.13
N LEU A 77 10.52 9.34 -19.66
CA LEU A 77 10.82 9.20 -21.07
C LEU A 77 10.02 8.04 -21.65
N THR A 78 9.37 8.27 -22.78
CA THR A 78 8.76 7.22 -23.59
C THR A 78 9.73 6.84 -24.69
N VAL A 79 10.07 5.55 -24.77
CA VAL A 79 10.99 5.01 -25.76
C VAL A 79 10.22 4.11 -26.71
N THR A 80 10.35 4.37 -28.01
CA THR A 80 9.72 3.60 -29.08
C THR A 80 10.79 3.07 -30.02
N ILE A 81 10.82 1.76 -30.24
CA ILE A 81 11.69 1.11 -31.22
C ILE A 81 10.83 0.68 -32.40
N ALA A 82 11.00 1.35 -33.54
CA ALA A 82 10.32 1.03 -34.78
C ALA A 82 11.11 -0.02 -35.58
N ASN A 83 10.38 -0.95 -36.20
CA ASN A 83 10.94 -2.02 -37.05
C ASN A 83 12.05 -2.83 -36.35
N GLY A 84 11.86 -3.13 -35.06
CA GLY A 84 12.77 -3.94 -34.26
C GLY A 84 12.93 -5.35 -34.82
N TYR A 85 14.11 -5.93 -34.65
CA TYR A 85 14.43 -7.28 -35.12
C TYR A 85 15.35 -8.00 -34.13
N ALA A 86 15.40 -9.33 -34.22
CA ALA A 86 16.26 -10.18 -33.40
C ALA A 86 17.72 -9.67 -33.35
N CYS A 87 18.27 -9.58 -32.14
CA CYS A 87 19.60 -9.04 -31.85
C CYS A 87 19.82 -7.56 -32.20
N TYR A 88 18.76 -6.76 -32.34
CA TYR A 88 18.88 -5.30 -32.45
C TYR A 88 19.36 -4.71 -31.12
N ARG A 89 20.22 -3.69 -31.19
CA ARG A 89 20.78 -3.01 -30.02
C ARG A 89 20.76 -1.50 -30.23
N SER A 90 20.33 -0.79 -29.21
CA SER A 90 20.32 0.67 -29.15
C SER A 90 20.79 1.11 -27.77
N GLU A 91 21.44 2.25 -27.71
CA GLU A 91 21.81 2.92 -26.47
C GLU A 91 21.09 4.26 -26.42
N ILE A 92 20.46 4.52 -25.28
CA ILE A 92 19.74 5.76 -25.01
C ILE A 92 20.54 6.51 -23.97
N THR A 93 20.98 7.72 -24.30
CA THR A 93 21.66 8.62 -23.37
C THR A 93 20.69 9.71 -22.94
N PHE A 94 20.59 9.96 -21.64
CA PHE A 94 19.76 11.02 -21.09
C PHE A 94 20.47 11.77 -19.97
N THR A 95 20.07 13.02 -19.78
CA THR A 95 20.56 13.92 -18.75
C THR A 95 19.40 14.38 -17.89
N MET A 96 19.54 14.25 -16.58
CA MET A 96 18.62 14.74 -15.57
C MET A 96 19.15 16.02 -14.94
N LEU A 97 18.24 16.84 -14.41
CA LEU A 97 18.52 18.04 -13.65
C LEU A 97 17.68 18.04 -12.38
N ASN A 98 18.31 18.24 -11.22
CA ASN A 98 17.59 18.57 -10.00
C ASN A 98 17.17 20.04 -10.07
N ILE A 99 15.91 20.29 -10.40
CA ILE A 99 15.29 21.63 -10.41
C ILE A 99 14.70 22.00 -9.04
N GLY A 100 14.78 21.09 -8.06
CA GLY A 100 14.47 21.34 -6.66
C GLY A 100 15.44 22.29 -5.97
N THR A 101 15.17 22.58 -4.69
CA THR A 101 15.95 23.51 -3.88
C THR A 101 16.84 22.84 -2.84
N ILE A 102 16.80 21.51 -2.76
CA ILE A 102 17.63 20.70 -1.87
C ILE A 102 18.30 19.55 -2.63
N PRO A 103 19.42 19.01 -2.12
CA PRO A 103 20.01 17.78 -2.66
C PRO A 103 19.03 16.61 -2.61
N VAL A 104 19.12 15.73 -3.59
CA VAL A 104 18.26 14.55 -3.73
C VAL A 104 19.12 13.33 -4.04
N ASN A 105 18.73 12.16 -3.54
CA ASN A 105 19.17 10.90 -4.10
C ASN A 105 18.16 10.52 -5.16
N ALA A 106 18.50 10.58 -6.45
CA ALA A 106 17.63 10.21 -7.55
C ALA A 106 17.91 8.77 -7.99
N TYR A 107 16.88 8.08 -8.47
CA TYR A 107 17.04 6.77 -9.09
C TYR A 107 16.13 6.57 -10.29
N VAL A 108 16.54 5.72 -11.21
CA VAL A 108 15.90 5.49 -12.50
C VAL A 108 15.29 4.11 -12.55
N THR A 109 14.02 4.01 -12.92
CA THR A 109 13.32 2.75 -13.16
C THR A 109 12.93 2.59 -14.63
N VAL A 110 12.69 1.35 -15.04
CA VAL A 110 12.23 1.01 -16.39
C VAL A 110 10.97 0.18 -16.26
N ALA A 111 9.88 0.65 -16.88
CA ALA A 111 8.66 -0.12 -17.07
C ALA A 111 8.67 -0.73 -18.48
N ASN A 112 9.03 -2.00 -18.58
CA ASN A 112 9.14 -2.73 -19.84
C ASN A 112 8.07 -3.84 -19.92
N PRO A 113 7.02 -3.67 -20.74
CA PRO A 113 5.96 -4.67 -20.88
C PRO A 113 6.35 -5.84 -21.81
N HIS A 114 7.55 -5.82 -22.40
CA HIS A 114 7.99 -6.78 -23.41
C HIS A 114 9.04 -7.76 -22.87
N THR A 115 8.68 -9.03 -22.77
CA THR A 115 9.59 -10.11 -22.32
C THR A 115 10.75 -10.36 -23.29
N GLU A 116 10.55 -10.04 -24.56
CA GLU A 116 11.52 -10.15 -25.66
C GLU A 116 12.53 -8.97 -25.70
N LEU A 117 12.37 -7.99 -24.81
CA LEU A 117 13.24 -6.83 -24.70
C LEU A 117 14.04 -6.91 -23.40
N ASP A 118 15.38 -6.89 -23.49
CA ASP A 118 16.25 -6.67 -22.34
C ASP A 118 16.61 -5.18 -22.28
N VAL A 119 16.27 -4.53 -21.17
CA VAL A 119 16.55 -3.11 -20.93
C VAL A 119 17.32 -3.00 -19.63
N ALA A 120 18.46 -2.30 -19.66
CA ALA A 120 19.29 -2.09 -18.48
C ALA A 120 19.79 -0.65 -18.41
N VAL A 121 19.68 -0.02 -17.24
CA VAL A 121 20.18 1.32 -16.98
C VAL A 121 21.53 1.24 -16.28
N CYS A 122 22.53 1.94 -16.81
CA CYS A 122 23.81 2.13 -16.16
C CYS A 122 23.69 3.29 -15.16
N CYS A 123 24.16 3.06 -13.92
CA CYS A 123 24.07 4.01 -12.81
C CYS A 123 22.62 4.39 -12.47
N PRO A 124 21.78 3.43 -12.04
CA PRO A 124 20.38 3.70 -11.75
C PRO A 124 20.17 4.57 -10.52
N GLU A 125 21.20 4.82 -9.69
CA GLU A 125 21.12 5.65 -8.48
C GLU A 125 22.20 6.74 -8.54
N MET A 126 21.85 7.95 -8.09
CA MET A 126 22.73 9.11 -8.12
C MET A 126 22.37 10.16 -7.07
N ASP A 127 23.36 10.73 -6.41
CA ASP A 127 23.18 11.90 -5.54
C ASP A 127 23.31 13.18 -6.38
N MET A 128 22.31 14.06 -6.32
CA MET A 128 22.25 15.30 -7.09
C MET A 128 22.03 16.49 -6.16
N ASP A 129 23.00 17.39 -6.08
CA ASP A 129 22.83 18.70 -5.45
C ASP A 129 21.76 19.53 -6.19
N ALA A 130 21.23 20.55 -5.54
CA ALA A 130 20.27 21.47 -6.17
C ALA A 130 20.90 22.16 -7.39
N GLY A 131 20.27 22.04 -8.56
CA GLY A 131 20.78 22.52 -9.84
C GLY A 131 21.84 21.63 -10.50
N GLU A 132 22.19 20.49 -9.91
CA GLU A 132 23.15 19.55 -10.48
C GLU A 132 22.56 18.79 -11.68
N ARG A 133 23.41 18.52 -12.68
CA ARG A 133 23.10 17.69 -13.84
C ARG A 133 23.83 16.37 -13.76
N GLN A 134 23.11 15.29 -14.00
CA GLN A 134 23.70 13.95 -14.13
C GLN A 134 23.24 13.28 -15.40
N SER A 135 24.14 12.50 -16.01
CA SER A 135 23.84 11.75 -17.24
C SER A 135 23.93 10.26 -16.98
N ALA A 136 23.01 9.52 -17.56
CA ALA A 136 22.98 8.06 -17.50
C ALA A 136 22.70 7.49 -18.90
N THR A 137 22.90 6.19 -19.04
CA THR A 137 22.68 5.46 -20.29
C THR A 137 21.79 4.26 -20.04
N CYS A 138 20.85 4.02 -20.94
CA CYS A 138 19.99 2.85 -20.96
C CYS A 138 20.33 2.01 -22.19
N SER A 139 20.85 0.80 -21.97
CA SER A 139 21.15 -0.17 -23.03
C SER A 139 19.92 -1.01 -23.31
N VAL A 140 19.62 -1.18 -24.60
CA VAL A 140 18.46 -1.92 -25.08
C VAL A 140 18.92 -3.06 -25.99
N HIS A 141 18.38 -4.25 -25.79
CA HIS A 141 18.63 -5.43 -26.61
C HIS A 141 17.34 -6.18 -26.91
N ILE A 142 17.00 -6.32 -28.20
CA ILE A 142 15.91 -7.17 -28.64
C ILE A 142 16.45 -8.61 -28.74
N LYS A 143 15.85 -9.54 -28.00
CA LYS A 143 16.25 -10.95 -27.97
C LYS A 143 16.07 -11.63 -29.32
N ASP A 144 16.80 -12.71 -29.51
CA ASP A 144 16.78 -13.51 -30.74
C ASP A 144 15.41 -14.15 -31.04
N CYS A 145 14.53 -14.25 -30.03
CA CYS A 145 13.17 -14.79 -30.16
C CYS A 145 12.12 -13.76 -30.60
N ALA A 146 12.50 -12.50 -30.77
CA ALA A 146 11.59 -11.43 -31.16
C ALA A 146 11.08 -11.57 -32.59
N GLU A 147 9.81 -11.23 -32.79
CA GLU A 147 9.22 -11.14 -34.14
C GLU A 147 9.89 -10.00 -34.93
N PRO A 148 10.28 -10.25 -36.20
CA PRO A 148 10.88 -9.21 -37.02
C PRO A 148 9.85 -8.13 -37.38
N ALA A 149 10.33 -6.90 -37.56
CA ALA A 149 9.55 -5.75 -37.99
C ALA A 149 8.42 -5.34 -37.03
N ARG A 150 8.60 -5.61 -35.74
CA ARG A 150 7.66 -5.25 -34.68
C ARG A 150 8.09 -3.94 -33.99
N GLU A 151 7.10 -3.19 -33.51
CA GLU A 151 7.31 -2.02 -32.66
C GLU A 151 7.38 -2.44 -31.18
N TYR A 152 8.32 -1.87 -30.44
CA TYR A 152 8.49 -2.08 -29.01
C TYR A 152 8.46 -0.75 -28.27
N GLY A 153 7.71 -0.69 -27.16
CA GLY A 153 7.57 0.51 -26.35
C GLY A 153 7.87 0.23 -24.88
N PHE A 154 8.66 1.09 -24.24
CA PHE A 154 8.87 1.05 -22.80
C PHE A 154 9.04 2.45 -22.22
N THR A 155 8.94 2.59 -20.90
CA THR A 155 9.08 3.87 -20.20
C THR A 155 10.30 3.85 -19.28
N VAL A 156 11.07 4.93 -19.28
CA VAL A 156 12.13 5.20 -18.30
C VAL A 156 11.64 6.32 -17.39
N ALA A 157 11.67 6.13 -16.07
CA ALA A 157 11.21 7.13 -15.11
C ALA A 157 12.32 7.49 -14.13
N VAL A 158 12.44 8.77 -13.77
CA VAL A 158 13.31 9.22 -12.67
C VAL A 158 12.47 9.49 -11.44
N HIS A 159 12.94 8.97 -10.31
CA HIS A 159 12.34 9.13 -9.00
C HIS A 159 13.35 9.78 -8.08
N CYS A 160 12.88 10.52 -7.09
CA CYS A 160 13.73 11.00 -6.01
C CYS A 160 13.47 10.12 -4.79
N GLY A 161 14.52 9.57 -4.18
CA GLY A 161 14.51 8.77 -2.96
C GLY A 161 14.04 9.52 -1.71
N LEU A 162 13.83 10.84 -1.79
CA LEU A 162 12.94 11.50 -0.83
C LEU A 162 11.47 11.33 -1.21
N CYS A 163 11.08 11.44 -2.48
CA CYS A 163 9.68 11.33 -2.93
C CYS A 163 9.09 9.91 -2.85
N THR A 164 9.86 8.83 -3.02
CA THR A 164 9.31 7.46 -2.81
C THR A 164 9.40 6.95 -1.37
N LEU A 165 10.14 7.65 -0.51
CA LEU A 165 10.04 7.50 0.94
C LEU A 165 9.09 8.54 1.59
N LEU A 166 8.63 9.56 0.85
CA LEU A 166 7.71 10.61 1.33
C LEU A 166 6.31 10.57 0.71
N GLU A 167 6.10 9.92 -0.44
CA GLU A 167 4.82 9.27 -0.67
C GLU A 167 4.78 8.10 0.31
N ARG A 168 4.33 8.43 1.52
CA ARG A 168 4.04 7.48 2.58
C ARG A 168 3.39 6.26 1.93
N PRO A 169 3.88 5.03 2.16
CA PRO A 169 3.27 3.86 1.57
C PRO A 169 1.78 3.94 1.87
N ARG A 170 0.97 3.94 0.80
CA ARG A 170 -0.48 4.10 0.97
C ARG A 170 -1.01 2.77 1.45
N GLU A 171 -1.50 2.80 2.68
CA GLU A 171 -2.01 1.66 3.41
C GLU A 171 -3.53 1.72 3.36
N LEU A 172 -4.17 0.64 2.92
CA LEU A 172 -5.62 0.51 2.99
C LEU A 172 -5.99 -0.44 4.11
N VAL A 173 -6.72 0.07 5.10
CA VAL A 173 -7.33 -0.75 6.15
C VAL A 173 -8.80 -0.96 5.82
N ILE A 174 -9.19 -2.18 5.50
CA ILE A 174 -10.58 -2.57 5.25
C ILE A 174 -11.11 -3.26 6.50
N VAL A 175 -12.15 -2.67 7.10
CA VAL A 175 -12.91 -3.24 8.21
C VAL A 175 -14.24 -3.79 7.70
N ASN A 176 -14.39 -5.09 7.79
CA ASN A 176 -15.53 -5.87 7.33
C ASN A 176 -16.49 -6.16 8.50
N GLN A 177 -17.62 -5.46 8.56
CA GLN A 177 -18.65 -5.56 9.60
C GLN A 177 -19.93 -6.22 9.08
N TYR A 178 -20.10 -7.50 9.36
CA TYR A 178 -21.23 -8.29 8.81
C TYR A 178 -22.21 -8.83 9.87
N TRP A 179 -22.00 -8.54 11.16
CA TRP A 179 -22.85 -9.10 12.21
C TRP A 179 -24.00 -8.17 12.58
N ARG A 180 -25.13 -8.75 13.03
CA ARG A 180 -26.22 -7.98 13.68
C ARG A 180 -25.90 -7.60 15.12
N TRP A 181 -24.83 -8.16 15.69
CA TRP A 181 -24.48 -7.95 17.09
C TRP A 181 -23.52 -6.77 17.21
N GLU A 182 -24.05 -5.64 17.66
CA GLU A 182 -23.33 -4.37 17.81
C GLU A 182 -22.00 -4.46 18.57
N PRO A 183 -21.87 -5.21 19.68
CA PRO A 183 -20.61 -5.30 20.40
C PRO A 183 -19.44 -5.83 19.56
N ILE A 184 -19.68 -6.81 18.68
CA ILE A 184 -18.63 -7.32 17.78
C ILE A 184 -18.27 -6.28 16.72
N ASN A 185 -19.26 -5.66 16.09
CA ASN A 185 -19.00 -4.63 15.07
C ASN A 185 -18.19 -3.46 15.65
N ALA A 186 -18.56 -3.00 16.85
CA ALA A 186 -17.85 -1.95 17.57
C ALA A 186 -16.40 -2.36 17.90
N ALA A 187 -16.17 -3.60 18.33
CA ALA A 187 -14.81 -4.11 18.61
C ALA A 187 -13.94 -4.15 17.35
N ILE A 188 -14.46 -4.64 16.21
CA ILE A 188 -13.73 -4.67 14.94
C ILE A 188 -13.47 -3.24 14.44
N SER A 189 -14.46 -2.35 14.54
CA SER A 189 -14.31 -0.93 14.18
C SER A 189 -13.19 -0.27 14.97
N GLY A 190 -13.22 -0.41 16.31
CA GLY A 190 -12.20 0.16 17.19
C GLY A 190 -10.81 -0.40 16.91
N SER A 191 -10.74 -1.66 16.48
CA SER A 191 -9.48 -2.30 16.10
C SER A 191 -8.91 -1.79 14.78
N GLY A 192 -9.77 -1.59 13.78
CA GLY A 192 -9.38 -0.95 12.53
C GLY A 192 -8.94 0.50 12.75
N GLN A 193 -9.64 1.25 13.61
CA GLN A 193 -9.23 2.60 13.99
C GLN A 193 -7.89 2.62 14.72
N ALA A 194 -7.69 1.72 15.69
CA ALA A 194 -6.42 1.62 16.40
C ALA A 194 -5.25 1.26 15.47
N LEU A 195 -5.49 0.40 14.47
CA LEU A 195 -4.50 0.09 13.44
C LEU A 195 -4.21 1.32 12.57
N LYS A 196 -5.25 2.04 12.14
CA LYS A 196 -5.09 3.31 11.41
C LYS A 196 -4.25 4.30 12.19
N ASP A 197 -4.60 4.58 13.45
CA ASP A 197 -3.89 5.55 14.29
C ASP A 197 -2.41 5.19 14.46
N LYS A 198 -2.12 3.88 14.60
CA LYS A 198 -0.75 3.38 14.69
C LYS A 198 0.02 3.60 13.39
N LEU A 199 -0.55 3.19 12.25
CA LEU A 199 0.09 3.33 10.95
C LEU A 199 0.29 4.82 10.59
N GLU A 200 -0.68 5.69 10.88
CA GLU A 200 -0.52 7.13 10.66
C GLU A 200 0.60 7.73 11.53
N LYS A 201 0.74 7.27 12.78
CA LYS A 201 1.84 7.64 13.68
C LYS A 201 3.20 7.16 13.19
N ASP A 202 3.25 5.97 12.58
CA ASP A 202 4.44 5.39 11.98
C ASP A 202 4.77 6.04 10.61
N GLY A 203 3.96 7.00 10.16
CA GLY A 203 4.23 7.81 8.98
C GLY A 203 3.59 7.30 7.70
N TYR A 204 2.59 6.42 7.77
CA TYR A 204 1.85 5.92 6.60
C TYR A 204 0.68 6.86 6.22
N ASP A 205 0.22 6.79 4.97
CA ASP A 205 -1.05 7.40 4.52
C ASP A 205 -2.13 6.32 4.53
N VAL A 206 -3.05 6.39 5.49
CA VAL A 206 -3.95 5.26 5.79
C VAL A 206 -5.39 5.61 5.45
N THR A 207 -5.97 4.88 4.50
CA THR A 207 -7.41 4.94 4.26
C THR A 207 -8.09 3.81 5.04
N LEU A 208 -9.03 4.16 5.93
CA LEU A 208 -9.87 3.18 6.64
C LEU A 208 -11.24 3.13 5.99
N VAL A 209 -11.65 1.95 5.53
CA VAL A 209 -12.98 1.74 4.96
C VAL A 209 -13.74 0.72 5.78
N THR A 210 -14.93 1.09 6.23
CA THR A 210 -15.85 0.16 6.90
C THR A 210 -16.92 -0.30 5.92
N VAL A 211 -17.04 -1.62 5.75
CA VAL A 211 -18.02 -2.26 4.86
C VAL A 211 -19.03 -3.01 5.73
N GLY A 212 -20.32 -2.65 5.66
CA GLY A 212 -21.32 -3.25 6.54
C GLY A 212 -22.66 -2.51 6.65
N LYS A 213 -23.51 -3.00 7.56
CA LYS A 213 -24.97 -2.73 7.61
C LYS A 213 -25.35 -1.25 7.75
N GLU A 214 -24.51 -0.41 8.35
CA GLU A 214 -24.77 1.03 8.54
C GLU A 214 -23.49 1.92 8.38
N GLY A 215 -22.49 1.47 7.61
CA GLY A 215 -21.25 2.24 7.30
C GLY A 215 -21.23 2.88 5.90
N ASP A 216 -20.18 3.68 5.61
CA ASP A 216 -20.00 4.52 4.39
C ASP A 216 -20.20 3.79 3.05
N ILE A 217 -20.06 2.46 3.03
CA ILE A 217 -20.25 1.66 1.82
C ILE A 217 -21.18 0.49 2.10
N SER A 218 -22.39 0.54 1.52
CA SER A 218 -23.45 -0.44 1.73
C SER A 218 -23.11 -1.86 1.25
N ASN A 219 -22.09 -2.03 0.41
CA ASN A 219 -21.50 -3.32 0.04
C ASN A 219 -20.10 -3.14 -0.56
N ILE A 220 -19.29 -4.19 -0.51
CA ILE A 220 -17.89 -4.13 -0.95
C ILE A 220 -17.72 -3.91 -2.46
N ARG A 221 -18.75 -4.16 -3.30
CA ARG A 221 -18.70 -3.82 -4.73
C ARG A 221 -18.63 -2.30 -4.96
N LYS A 222 -19.21 -1.50 -4.07
CA LYS A 222 -19.08 -0.04 -4.10
C LYS A 222 -17.72 0.44 -3.58
N LEU A 223 -16.92 -0.43 -2.94
CA LEU A 223 -15.55 -0.12 -2.50
C LEU A 223 -14.69 0.27 -3.70
N THR A 224 -14.67 -0.52 -4.77
CA THR A 224 -13.84 -0.22 -5.95
C THR A 224 -14.13 1.16 -6.52
N ASN A 225 -15.42 1.56 -6.60
CA ASN A 225 -15.80 2.89 -7.08
C ASN A 225 -15.49 4.00 -6.09
N HIS A 226 -15.55 3.72 -4.78
CA HIS A 226 -15.18 4.67 -3.74
C HIS A 226 -13.66 4.88 -3.65
N MET A 227 -12.89 3.88 -4.10
CA MET A 227 -11.44 3.88 -4.03
C MET A 227 -10.77 4.19 -5.36
N SER A 228 -11.51 4.24 -6.48
CA SER A 228 -10.95 4.47 -7.81
C SER A 228 -10.36 5.87 -7.96
N ASP A 229 -10.86 6.87 -7.23
CA ASP A 229 -10.28 8.22 -7.14
C ASP A 229 -9.15 8.30 -6.09
N LYS A 230 -9.05 7.30 -5.20
CA LYS A 230 -8.03 7.22 -4.16
C LYS A 230 -6.76 6.57 -4.64
N GLY A 231 -6.64 6.13 -5.89
CA GLY A 231 -5.41 5.54 -6.42
C GLY A 231 -5.12 4.14 -5.88
N LYS A 232 -3.87 3.70 -6.04
CA LYS A 232 -3.41 2.35 -5.71
C LYS A 232 -2.78 2.29 -4.32
N PHE A 233 -2.86 1.11 -3.70
CA PHE A 233 -2.30 0.85 -2.38
C PHE A 233 -1.18 -0.18 -2.46
N CYS A 234 -0.16 0.05 -1.63
CA CYS A 234 0.96 -0.88 -1.49
C CYS A 234 0.60 -2.05 -0.59
N THR A 235 -0.08 -1.75 0.51
CA THR A 235 -0.48 -2.75 1.46
C THR A 235 -1.97 -2.64 1.73
N ILE A 236 -2.63 -3.80 1.80
CA ILE A 236 -4.03 -3.87 2.22
C ILE A 236 -4.13 -4.74 3.47
N HIS A 237 -4.72 -4.19 4.51
CA HIS A 237 -5.07 -4.88 5.74
C HIS A 237 -6.57 -5.15 5.76
N THR A 238 -6.99 -6.41 5.86
CA THR A 238 -8.41 -6.75 5.90
C THR A 238 -8.76 -7.35 7.25
N LEU A 239 -9.62 -6.69 8.02
CA LEU A 239 -10.11 -7.15 9.32
C LEU A 239 -11.57 -7.57 9.20
N GLY A 240 -11.90 -8.82 9.51
CA GLY A 240 -13.29 -9.29 9.46
C GLY A 240 -13.50 -10.72 9.93
N HIS A 241 -14.77 -11.06 10.14
CA HIS A 241 -15.21 -12.43 10.41
C HIS A 241 -15.89 -13.05 9.17
N GLY A 242 -15.68 -14.35 8.97
CA GLY A 242 -16.57 -15.19 8.15
C GLY A 242 -16.36 -15.20 6.63
N PHE A 243 -15.18 -15.63 6.16
CA PHE A 243 -14.96 -15.90 4.72
C PHE A 243 -15.33 -17.33 4.29
N LYS A 244 -15.89 -18.16 5.19
CA LYS A 244 -16.15 -19.58 4.88
C LYS A 244 -17.41 -19.76 4.04
N GLY A 245 -17.26 -20.24 2.81
CA GLY A 245 -18.37 -20.55 1.89
C GLY A 245 -18.95 -19.33 1.14
N GLY A 246 -18.25 -18.19 1.21
CA GLY A 246 -18.78 -16.88 0.81
C GLY A 246 -19.55 -16.19 1.95
N PHE A 247 -19.97 -14.94 1.76
CA PHE A 247 -20.79 -14.17 2.72
C PHE A 247 -22.17 -14.80 2.97
N HIS A 248 -22.23 -15.95 3.64
CA HIS A 248 -23.49 -16.43 4.18
C HIS A 248 -24.03 -15.39 5.14
N THR A 249 -25.21 -14.85 4.85
CA THR A 249 -25.99 -14.18 5.91
C THR A 249 -26.10 -15.14 7.08
N PRO A 250 -26.00 -14.65 8.33
CA PRO A 250 -26.21 -15.50 9.49
C PRO A 250 -27.52 -16.25 9.28
N ASN A 251 -27.43 -17.58 9.27
CA ASN A 251 -28.59 -18.44 9.18
C ASN A 251 -29.62 -17.95 10.18
N GLU A 252 -30.85 -18.00 9.72
CA GLU A 252 -32.05 -17.57 10.42
C GLU A 252 -32.02 -18.04 11.86
N ASP A 253 -32.51 -17.14 12.71
CA ASP A 253 -32.97 -17.41 14.06
C ASP A 253 -33.47 -18.86 14.18
N PRO A 254 -32.90 -19.71 15.05
CA PRO A 254 -33.51 -21.01 15.31
C PRO A 254 -34.94 -20.86 15.87
N GLU A 255 -35.38 -19.65 16.21
CA GLU A 255 -36.72 -19.37 16.72
C GLU A 255 -37.37 -18.11 16.09
N GLY A 256 -37.88 -18.21 14.85
CA GLY A 256 -39.06 -17.39 14.50
C GLY A 256 -39.14 -16.83 13.07
N GLU A 257 -40.14 -17.32 12.34
CA GLU A 257 -40.60 -16.84 11.02
C GLU A 257 -40.79 -15.31 10.96
N ARG A 258 -40.20 -14.69 9.93
CA ARG A 258 -40.77 -13.50 9.29
C ARG A 258 -40.68 -13.63 7.78
N GLN A 259 -41.83 -13.87 7.15
CA GLN A 259 -41.99 -13.70 5.70
C GLN A 259 -41.85 -12.22 5.34
N VAL A 260 -40.95 -11.91 4.41
CA VAL A 260 -40.80 -10.58 3.80
C VAL A 260 -41.47 -10.63 2.42
N GLY A 261 -42.40 -9.71 2.16
CA GLY A 261 -43.11 -9.59 0.89
C GLY A 261 -42.22 -9.06 -0.25
N PRO A 262 -42.67 -9.19 -1.52
CA PRO A 262 -41.84 -8.91 -2.70
C PRO A 262 -41.54 -7.41 -2.91
N ASP A 263 -40.30 -7.13 -3.34
CA ASP A 263 -39.77 -5.82 -3.75
C ASP A 263 -40.36 -5.38 -5.11
N PRO A 264 -40.83 -4.12 -5.30
CA PRO A 264 -41.45 -3.65 -6.55
C PRO A 264 -40.51 -3.46 -7.74
N LEU A 265 -39.19 -3.71 -7.62
CA LEU A 265 -38.21 -3.25 -8.63
C LEU A 265 -37.66 -4.30 -9.61
N GLY A 266 -38.22 -5.51 -9.68
CA GLY A 266 -38.14 -6.34 -10.89
C GLY A 266 -36.74 -6.76 -11.38
N CYS A 267 -35.72 -6.76 -10.53
CA CYS A 267 -34.47 -7.46 -10.80
C CYS A 267 -34.68 -8.96 -10.52
N PRO A 268 -34.12 -9.88 -11.34
CA PRO A 268 -34.28 -11.32 -11.12
C PRO A 268 -33.54 -11.70 -9.83
N SER A 269 -34.29 -11.80 -8.73
CA SER A 269 -33.83 -12.36 -7.47
C SER A 269 -33.62 -13.86 -7.65
N SER A 270 -32.46 -14.36 -7.25
CA SER A 270 -32.37 -15.73 -6.72
C SER A 270 -33.53 -15.94 -5.74
N GLU A 271 -34.21 -17.09 -5.80
CA GLU A 271 -35.50 -17.36 -5.14
C GLU A 271 -35.54 -17.29 -3.60
N SER A 272 -34.50 -16.78 -2.94
CA SER A 272 -34.53 -16.38 -1.54
C SER A 272 -33.94 -14.98 -1.44
N GLY A 273 -34.62 -14.06 -0.75
CA GLY A 273 -34.18 -12.67 -0.55
C GLY A 273 -32.90 -12.50 0.29
N GLN A 274 -31.93 -13.40 0.15
CA GLN A 274 -30.61 -13.29 0.74
C GLN A 274 -29.75 -12.34 -0.10
N PRO A 275 -29.08 -11.35 0.51
CA PRO A 275 -28.08 -10.55 -0.18
C PRO A 275 -27.02 -11.48 -0.77
N ALA A 276 -26.63 -11.19 -2.01
CA ALA A 276 -25.69 -12.01 -2.77
C ALA A 276 -24.42 -12.27 -1.94
N ILE A 277 -24.15 -13.55 -1.72
CA ILE A 277 -22.91 -14.07 -1.17
C ILE A 277 -21.80 -13.67 -2.15
N MET A 278 -20.92 -12.75 -1.76
CA MET A 278 -19.75 -12.47 -2.59
C MET A 278 -18.75 -13.63 -2.49
N GLY A 279 -18.32 -14.12 -3.66
CA GLY A 279 -17.32 -15.18 -3.76
C GLY A 279 -15.92 -14.67 -3.51
N ILE A 280 -14.99 -15.57 -3.20
CA ILE A 280 -13.57 -15.24 -3.03
C ILE A 280 -12.95 -14.66 -4.31
N GLN A 281 -13.43 -15.08 -5.48
CA GLN A 281 -13.00 -14.55 -6.78
C GLN A 281 -13.38 -13.08 -6.98
N ASP A 282 -14.62 -12.71 -6.65
CA ASP A 282 -15.07 -11.31 -6.69
C ASP A 282 -14.24 -10.45 -5.72
N TYR A 283 -13.94 -10.99 -4.53
CA TYR A 283 -13.11 -10.30 -3.54
C TYR A 283 -11.67 -10.13 -4.03
N ALA A 284 -11.08 -11.17 -4.60
CA ALA A 284 -9.76 -11.10 -5.23
C ALA A 284 -9.73 -10.07 -6.36
N GLY A 285 -10.74 -10.03 -7.22
CA GLY A 285 -10.84 -9.03 -8.29
C GLY A 285 -10.90 -7.59 -7.76
N ILE A 286 -11.61 -7.35 -6.66
CA ILE A 286 -11.61 -6.05 -5.97
C ILE A 286 -10.22 -5.72 -5.44
N LEU A 287 -9.59 -6.65 -4.71
CA LEU A 287 -8.25 -6.44 -4.14
C LEU A 287 -7.21 -6.19 -5.22
N GLN A 288 -7.25 -6.92 -6.33
CA GLN A 288 -6.38 -6.70 -7.49
C GLN A 288 -6.60 -5.32 -8.13
N GLY A 289 -7.84 -4.83 -8.14
CA GLY A 289 -8.17 -3.48 -8.59
C GLY A 289 -7.64 -2.38 -7.65
N LEU A 290 -7.44 -2.67 -6.36
CA LEU A 290 -6.96 -1.73 -5.36
C LEU A 290 -5.45 -1.77 -5.15
N LEU A 291 -4.86 -2.97 -5.26
CA LEU A 291 -3.42 -3.16 -5.22
C LEU A 291 -2.78 -2.52 -6.46
N GLY A 292 -1.64 -1.86 -6.24
CA GLY A 292 -0.77 -1.44 -7.33
C GLY A 292 -0.22 -2.64 -8.09
N SER A 293 0.12 -2.42 -9.35
CA SER A 293 0.99 -3.34 -10.10
C SER A 293 2.36 -3.47 -9.42
N GLU A 294 3.14 -4.48 -9.78
CA GLU A 294 4.50 -4.67 -9.23
C GLU A 294 5.43 -3.48 -9.54
N ASP A 295 5.24 -2.86 -10.71
CA ASP A 295 5.95 -1.64 -11.11
C ASP A 295 5.54 -0.41 -10.28
N GLU A 296 4.28 -0.35 -9.84
CA GLU A 296 3.75 0.73 -8.98
C GLU A 296 4.08 0.53 -7.51
N CYS A 297 4.07 -0.73 -7.03
CA CYS A 297 4.44 -1.07 -5.67
C CYS A 297 5.22 -2.40 -5.61
N PRO A 298 6.56 -2.33 -5.64
CA PRO A 298 7.42 -3.50 -5.50
C PRO A 298 7.23 -4.24 -4.16
N GLN A 299 6.71 -3.55 -3.15
CA GLN A 299 6.42 -4.09 -1.82
C GLN A 299 4.96 -4.51 -1.64
N ARG A 300 4.23 -4.78 -2.73
CA ARG A 300 2.80 -5.12 -2.67
C ARG A 300 2.53 -6.24 -1.66
N LYS A 301 1.71 -5.96 -0.66
CA LYS A 301 1.48 -6.88 0.45
C LYS A 301 0.01 -6.93 0.84
N LEU A 302 -0.55 -8.13 0.90
CA LEU A 302 -1.88 -8.33 1.46
C LEU A 302 -1.77 -8.99 2.83
N THR A 303 -2.35 -8.38 3.85
CA THR A 303 -2.42 -8.95 5.20
C THR A 303 -3.88 -9.17 5.59
N ILE A 304 -4.21 -10.41 5.91
CA ILE A 304 -5.55 -10.82 6.28
C ILE A 304 -5.59 -11.12 7.78
N HIS A 305 -6.26 -10.24 8.51
CA HIS A 305 -6.56 -10.40 9.92
C HIS A 305 -7.91 -11.11 10.04
N HIS A 306 -7.90 -12.44 9.95
CA HIS A 306 -9.11 -13.23 10.10
C HIS A 306 -9.28 -13.72 11.52
N CYS A 307 -10.46 -13.52 12.08
CA CYS A 307 -10.80 -14.07 13.40
C CYS A 307 -11.43 -15.45 13.21
N LYS A 308 -10.61 -16.48 13.42
CA LYS A 308 -10.96 -17.91 13.35
C LYS A 308 -12.19 -18.17 14.23
N SER A 309 -13.34 -18.51 13.64
CA SER A 309 -14.48 -19.03 14.40
C SER A 309 -14.09 -20.40 14.94
N ALA A 310 -14.05 -20.50 16.27
CA ALA A 310 -13.50 -21.62 17.02
C ALA A 310 -13.99 -23.01 16.55
N GLU A 311 -13.06 -23.97 16.60
CA GLU A 311 -13.28 -25.42 16.62
C GLU A 311 -13.80 -26.10 15.35
N ARG A 312 -12.93 -26.34 14.35
CA ARG A 312 -13.03 -27.54 13.50
C ARG A 312 -11.67 -28.11 13.12
N THR A 313 -11.72 -29.41 12.82
CA THR A 313 -10.64 -30.41 12.66
C THR A 313 -9.58 -30.04 11.63
N GLU A 314 -8.32 -30.34 11.97
CA GLU A 314 -7.16 -30.29 11.09
C GLU A 314 -7.44 -31.05 9.78
N GLY A 315 -7.29 -30.38 8.63
CA GLY A 315 -7.13 -31.06 7.33
C GLY A 315 -8.01 -30.64 6.16
N GLU A 316 -9.03 -29.78 6.32
CA GLU A 316 -10.03 -29.54 5.25
C GLU A 316 -10.49 -28.07 5.07
N GLU A 317 -9.71 -27.08 5.52
CA GLU A 317 -10.05 -25.68 5.22
C GLU A 317 -9.04 -25.11 4.24
N ASP A 318 -9.49 -24.88 3.01
CA ASP A 318 -8.80 -24.07 2.01
C ASP A 318 -8.45 -22.73 2.66
N ASP A 319 -7.19 -22.57 3.04
CA ASP A 319 -6.68 -21.37 3.68
C ASP A 319 -6.99 -20.18 2.77
N ILE A 320 -7.89 -19.29 3.19
CA ILE A 320 -8.29 -18.12 2.41
C ILE A 320 -7.08 -17.28 2.02
N ALA A 321 -6.03 -17.26 2.86
CA ALA A 321 -4.77 -16.62 2.50
C ALA A 321 -4.09 -17.34 1.33
N GLN A 322 -4.10 -18.68 1.30
CA GLN A 322 -3.58 -19.45 0.17
C GLN A 322 -4.41 -19.25 -1.10
N GLN A 323 -5.74 -19.34 -1.01
CA GLN A 323 -6.62 -19.10 -2.15
C GLN A 323 -6.46 -17.69 -2.72
N LEU A 324 -6.29 -16.68 -1.87
CA LEU A 324 -6.02 -15.32 -2.33
C LEU A 324 -4.61 -15.16 -2.87
N ALA A 325 -3.60 -15.83 -2.31
CA ALA A 325 -2.25 -15.85 -2.87
C ALA A 325 -2.26 -16.44 -4.29
N ASP A 326 -2.97 -17.55 -4.49
CA ASP A 326 -3.12 -18.20 -5.80
C ASP A 326 -3.87 -17.30 -6.80
N LEU A 327 -4.98 -16.67 -6.38
CA LEU A 327 -5.78 -15.81 -7.25
C LEU A 327 -5.09 -14.48 -7.59
N LEU A 328 -4.30 -13.92 -6.67
CA LEU A 328 -3.66 -12.62 -6.85
C LEU A 328 -2.23 -12.73 -7.40
N GLY A 329 -1.60 -13.90 -7.33
CA GLY A 329 -0.20 -14.09 -7.69
C GLY A 329 0.75 -13.28 -6.80
N ILE A 330 0.43 -13.12 -5.51
CA ILE A 330 1.26 -12.42 -4.52
C ILE A 330 1.34 -13.19 -3.22
N ASP A 331 2.33 -12.87 -2.40
CA ASP A 331 2.38 -13.35 -1.02
C ASP A 331 1.26 -12.72 -0.17
N VAL A 332 0.57 -13.57 0.59
CA VAL A 332 -0.50 -13.17 1.50
C VAL A 332 -0.17 -13.59 2.92
N ASP A 333 -0.12 -12.61 3.82
CA ASP A 333 0.10 -12.82 5.25
C ASP A 333 -1.23 -13.08 5.96
N GLY A 334 -1.46 -14.33 6.34
CA GLY A 334 -2.63 -14.75 7.10
C GLY A 334 -2.33 -14.92 8.59
N TYR A 335 -3.19 -14.37 9.45
CA TYR A 335 -3.16 -14.70 10.88
C TYR A 335 -4.08 -15.87 11.18
N THR A 336 -3.53 -16.96 11.71
CA THR A 336 -4.32 -18.10 12.18
C THR A 336 -4.63 -17.94 13.68
N GLY A 337 -5.87 -17.59 14.02
CA GLY A 337 -6.31 -17.48 15.43
C GLY A 337 -7.47 -16.51 15.63
N ALA A 338 -8.06 -16.49 16.84
CA ALA A 338 -8.94 -15.40 17.23
C ALA A 338 -8.09 -14.14 17.45
N VAL A 339 -8.40 -13.04 16.77
CA VAL A 339 -7.82 -11.75 17.11
C VAL A 339 -8.70 -11.15 18.20
N LEU A 340 -8.34 -11.39 19.46
CA LEU A 340 -9.03 -10.80 20.60
C LEU A 340 -8.44 -9.42 20.88
N PHE A 341 -9.27 -8.39 20.77
CA PHE A 341 -8.96 -7.05 21.22
C PHE A 341 -9.58 -6.89 22.61
N GLU A 342 -8.79 -7.00 23.68
CA GLU A 342 -9.29 -6.85 25.05
C GLU A 342 -9.88 -5.43 25.23
N GLN A 343 -11.19 -5.35 25.49
CA GLN A 343 -11.77 -4.18 26.15
C GLN A 343 -11.28 -4.18 27.60
N THR A 344 -10.17 -3.48 27.87
CA THR A 344 -9.84 -3.14 29.26
C THR A 344 -10.73 -1.97 29.68
N GLY A 345 -11.49 -2.16 30.76
CA GLY A 345 -12.50 -1.22 31.26
C GLY A 345 -11.91 0.04 31.90
N GLY A 346 -11.08 0.78 31.17
CA GLY A 346 -10.46 2.02 31.64
C GLY A 346 -9.92 2.85 30.47
N VAL A 347 -10.24 4.14 30.49
CA VAL A 347 -9.95 5.15 29.47
C VAL A 347 -8.43 5.26 29.18
N TYR A 348 -8.07 5.20 27.90
CA TYR A 348 -6.75 5.42 27.26
C TYR A 348 -5.64 4.34 27.37
N ASP A 349 -5.83 3.17 26.77
CA ASP A 349 -4.70 2.48 26.11
C ASP A 349 -5.22 1.74 24.85
N PRO A 350 -4.72 2.05 23.63
CA PRO A 350 -5.18 1.37 22.42
C PRO A 350 -4.81 -0.11 22.43
N PRO A 351 -5.63 -0.98 21.82
CA PRO A 351 -5.43 -2.42 21.87
C PRO A 351 -4.13 -2.79 21.15
N ARG A 352 -3.19 -3.37 21.89
CA ARG A 352 -2.10 -4.13 21.27
C ARG A 352 -2.72 -5.45 20.81
N PRO A 353 -2.49 -5.91 19.56
CA PRO A 353 -2.68 -7.32 19.25
C PRO A 353 -1.70 -8.08 20.15
N LYS A 354 -2.19 -8.58 21.29
CA LYS A 354 -1.56 -9.75 21.85
C LYS A 354 -1.93 -10.85 20.87
N THR A 355 -0.93 -11.42 20.21
CA THR A 355 -1.04 -12.79 19.75
C THR A 355 -1.65 -13.57 20.91
N VAL A 356 -2.91 -14.01 20.77
CA VAL A 356 -3.44 -15.04 21.67
C VAL A 356 -2.40 -16.16 21.64
N GLU A 357 -2.02 -16.66 22.80
CA GLU A 357 -1.01 -17.72 22.90
C GLU A 357 -1.40 -18.85 21.92
N GLY A 358 -0.58 -19.06 20.87
CA GLY A 358 -0.86 -19.99 19.78
C GLY A 358 -1.23 -19.39 18.41
N SER A 359 -1.45 -18.07 18.30
CA SER A 359 -1.62 -17.43 16.98
C SER A 359 -0.28 -17.35 16.23
N LYS A 360 -0.30 -17.73 14.96
CA LYS A 360 0.88 -17.72 14.08
C LYS A 360 0.56 -16.91 12.83
N LEU A 361 1.44 -15.96 12.53
CA LEU A 361 1.53 -15.38 11.19
C LEU A 361 2.01 -16.47 10.25
N VAL A 362 1.26 -16.70 9.18
CA VAL A 362 1.60 -17.65 8.13
C VAL A 362 1.59 -16.89 6.82
N THR A 363 2.76 -16.77 6.21
CA THR A 363 2.88 -16.25 4.85
C THR A 363 2.57 -17.38 3.87
N ARG A 364 1.66 -17.11 2.94
CA ARG A 364 1.30 -18.01 1.84
C ARG A 364 1.78 -17.42 0.53
N SER A 365 2.53 -18.20 -0.23
CA SER A 365 2.96 -17.85 -1.58
C SER A 365 2.06 -18.53 -2.61
N PRO A 366 1.93 -17.99 -3.83
CA PRO A 366 1.18 -18.63 -4.91
C PRO A 366 1.68 -20.07 -5.13
N SER A 367 0.76 -21.01 -5.34
CA SER A 367 1.10 -22.37 -5.75
C SER A 367 1.74 -22.36 -7.15
N GLU A 368 2.84 -23.10 -7.29
CA GLU A 368 3.58 -23.26 -8.57
C GLU A 368 2.79 -24.03 -9.63
#